data_AF-A0A2V6RFG1-F1
#
_entry.id   AF-A0A2V6RFG1-F1
#
_cell.length_a   1.000
_cell.length_b   1.000
_cell.length_c   1.000
_cell.angle_alpha   90.00
_cell.angle_beta   90.00
_cell.angle_gamma   90.00
#
_symmetry.space_group_name_H-M   'P 1'
#
loop_
_entity.id
_entity.type
_entity.pdbx_description
1 polymer ?
#
loop_
_entity_poly.entity_id
_entity_poly.type
_entity_poly.pdbx_seq_one_letter_code
_entity_poly.pdbx_strand_id
1 'polypeptide(L)'
;MTTVGPDVGSRGAGDNFLSLLLRVPLTRREQRVAAAVLLSPVPPTALAVAKQTHLAYSHTKAIVRALVTWGILVRRSDGLYFQTDSGRWRSPADRNRSAPPRPTGGQAAS
;
A
#
# COMPACT_ATOMS: atom_id res chain seq x y z
N MET A 1 37.22 12.82 22.76
CA MET A 1 36.42 13.24 21.60
C MET A 1 36.10 11.99 20.80
N THR A 2 34.89 11.45 20.97
CA THR A 2 34.41 10.31 20.16
C THR A 2 32.92 10.55 19.95
N THR A 3 32.58 11.15 18.81
CA THR A 3 31.21 11.35 18.34
C THR A 3 30.66 10.00 17.89
N VAL A 4 29.82 9.40 18.73
CA VAL A 4 28.96 8.27 18.35
C VAL A 4 27.93 8.83 17.38
N GLY A 5 28.05 8.48 16.10
CA GLY A 5 27.04 8.79 15.09
C GLY A 5 25.70 8.16 15.50
N PRO A 6 24.56 8.82 15.23
CA PRO A 6 23.27 8.25 15.57
C PRO A 6 23.07 6.97 14.74
N ASP A 7 23.05 5.84 15.46
CA ASP A 7 22.56 4.56 14.99
C ASP A 7 21.08 4.74 14.62
N VAL A 8 20.82 5.08 13.35
CA VAL A 8 19.46 5.08 12.77
C VAL A 8 19.13 3.63 12.41
N GLY A 9 19.17 2.76 13.41
CA GLY A 9 18.85 1.35 13.33
C GLY A 9 17.38 1.12 13.63
N SER A 10 16.55 1.09 12.59
CA SER A 10 15.34 0.24 12.49
C SER A 10 14.19 0.40 13.51
N ARG A 11 14.25 1.35 14.45
CA ARG A 11 13.21 1.56 15.49
C ARG A 11 12.09 2.54 15.12
N GLY A 12 12.07 3.06 13.90
CA GLY A 12 11.08 4.04 13.43
C GLY A 12 10.06 3.52 12.41
N ALA A 13 10.29 2.34 11.81
CA ALA A 13 9.46 1.87 10.70
C ALA A 13 8.11 1.29 11.18
N GLY A 14 8.10 0.63 12.34
CA GLY A 14 6.91 -0.03 12.89
C GLY A 14 5.89 0.95 13.47
N ASP A 15 6.37 1.95 14.20
CA ASP A 15 5.65 3.07 14.79
C ASP A 15 5.15 4.07 13.73
N ASN A 16 5.91 4.29 12.65
CA ASN A 16 5.36 4.93 11.46
C ASN A 16 4.24 4.08 10.85
N PHE A 17 4.45 2.78 10.63
CA PHE A 17 3.40 1.92 10.05
C PHE A 17 2.12 1.90 10.89
N LEU A 18 2.20 1.81 12.22
CA LEU A 18 1.04 1.87 13.11
C LEU A 18 0.34 3.24 13.07
N SER A 19 1.09 4.34 13.05
CA SER A 19 0.53 5.70 12.88
C SER A 19 -0.16 5.87 11.52
N LEU A 20 0.34 5.17 10.51
CA LEU A 20 -0.21 5.12 9.16
C LEU A 20 -1.51 4.30 9.10
N LEU A 21 -1.65 3.23 9.90
CA LEU A 21 -2.90 2.48 10.07
C LEU A 21 -4.01 3.31 10.73
N LEU A 22 -3.66 4.28 11.58
CA LEU A 22 -4.62 5.20 12.21
C LEU A 22 -5.16 6.24 11.21
N ARG A 23 -4.35 6.64 10.22
CA ARG A 23 -4.75 7.63 9.19
C ARG A 23 -5.43 7.01 7.98
N VAL A 24 -5.11 5.76 7.66
CA VAL A 24 -5.58 5.05 6.47
C VAL A 24 -6.17 3.71 6.92
N PRO A 25 -7.50 3.53 6.89
CA PRO A 25 -8.12 2.27 7.27
C PRO A 25 -7.81 1.19 6.22
N LEU A 26 -6.67 0.52 6.37
CA LEU A 26 -6.27 -0.63 5.57
C LEU A 26 -6.89 -1.90 6.13
N THR A 27 -7.42 -2.76 5.26
CA THR A 27 -7.84 -4.11 5.65
C THR A 27 -6.64 -4.96 6.05
N ARG A 28 -6.85 -6.00 6.85
CA ARG A 28 -5.77 -6.93 7.28
C ARG A 28 -4.95 -7.49 6.12
N ARG A 29 -5.56 -7.70 4.95
CA ARG A 29 -4.86 -8.19 3.75
C ARG A 29 -3.96 -7.12 3.14
N GLU A 30 -4.44 -5.87 3.07
CA GLU A 30 -3.66 -4.74 2.58
C GLU A 30 -2.48 -4.44 3.50
N GLN A 31 -2.70 -4.53 4.81
CA GLN A 31 -1.64 -4.43 5.80
C GLN A 31 -0.55 -5.49 5.59
N ARG A 32 -0.93 -6.75 5.33
CA ARG A 32 0.04 -7.82 5.04
C ARG A 32 0.85 -7.55 3.78
N VAL A 33 0.22 -7.05 2.72
CA VAL A 33 0.92 -6.69 1.48
C VAL A 33 1.85 -5.50 1.69
N ALA A 34 1.38 -4.46 2.36
CA ALA A 34 2.17 -3.28 2.68
C ALA A 34 3.38 -3.62 3.57
N ALA A 35 3.18 -4.42 4.61
CA ALA A 35 4.25 -4.89 5.49
C ALA A 35 5.26 -5.77 4.76
N ALA A 36 4.82 -6.65 3.85
CA ALA A 36 5.72 -7.47 3.04
C ALA A 36 6.63 -6.62 2.15
N VAL A 37 6.14 -5.49 1.61
CA VAL A 37 6.96 -4.53 0.85
C VAL A 37 7.88 -3.74 1.78
N LEU A 38 7.38 -3.25 2.91
CA LEU A 38 8.13 -2.45 3.87
C LEU A 38 9.30 -3.20 4.51
N LEU A 39 9.10 -4.48 4.84
CA LEU A 39 10.10 -5.34 5.49
C LEU A 39 11.05 -5.99 4.47
N SER A 40 10.85 -5.78 3.17
CA SER A 40 11.70 -6.39 2.16
C SER A 40 13.02 -5.61 2.04
N PRO A 41 14.18 -6.28 2.12
CA PRO A 41 15.47 -5.63 1.96
C PRO A 41 15.76 -5.19 0.52
N VAL A 42 15.03 -5.76 -0.45
CA VAL A 42 15.17 -5.50 -1.89
C VAL A 42 13.79 -5.17 -2.45
N PRO A 43 13.63 -4.26 -3.42
CA PRO A 43 12.33 -3.87 -3.95
C PRO A 43 11.57 -5.08 -4.53
N PRO A 44 10.48 -5.55 -3.89
CA PRO A 44 9.86 -6.78 -4.32
C PRO A 44 8.93 -6.52 -5.51
N THR A 45 8.80 -7.53 -6.38
CA THR A 45 7.77 -7.54 -7.41
C THR A 45 6.43 -7.97 -6.81
N ALA A 46 5.31 -7.62 -7.47
CA ALA A 46 3.98 -8.07 -7.03
C ALA A 46 3.87 -9.61 -6.92
N LEU A 47 4.65 -10.35 -7.72
CA LEU A 47 4.73 -11.81 -7.64
C LEU A 47 5.46 -12.28 -6.37
N ALA A 48 6.59 -11.66 -6.04
CA ALA A 48 7.33 -11.96 -4.81
C ALA A 48 6.47 -11.68 -3.57
N VAL A 49 5.74 -10.56 -3.57
CA VAL A 49 4.79 -10.22 -2.51
C VAL A 49 3.67 -11.26 -2.41
N ALA A 50 3.12 -11.75 -3.52
CA ALA A 50 2.07 -12.77 -3.51
C ALA A 50 2.58 -14.07 -2.87
N LYS A 51 3.79 -14.50 -3.22
CA LYS A 51 4.44 -15.67 -2.62
C LYS A 51 4.66 -15.49 -1.12
N GLN A 52 5.20 -14.34 -0.69
CA GLN A 52 5.48 -14.06 0.72
C GLN A 52 4.21 -13.93 1.57
N THR A 53 3.11 -13.42 0.99
CA THR A 53 1.84 -13.25 1.70
C THR A 53 0.92 -14.46 1.62
N HIS A 54 1.28 -15.47 0.82
CA HIS A 54 0.43 -16.63 0.49
C HIS A 54 -0.96 -16.21 -0.06
N LEU A 55 -1.02 -15.08 -0.77
CA LEU A 55 -2.24 -14.58 -1.40
C LEU A 55 -2.25 -14.93 -2.89
N ALA A 56 -3.45 -15.10 -3.44
CA ALA A 56 -3.61 -15.25 -4.88
C ALA A 56 -3.02 -14.03 -5.62
N TYR A 57 -2.25 -14.28 -6.68
CA TYR A 57 -1.55 -13.24 -7.42
C TYR A 57 -2.48 -12.13 -7.93
N SER A 58 -3.68 -12.48 -8.41
CA SER A 58 -4.71 -11.52 -8.85
C SER A 58 -5.14 -10.58 -7.72
N HIS A 59 -5.33 -11.12 -6.51
CA HIS A 59 -5.71 -10.38 -5.33
C HIS A 59 -4.58 -9.46 -4.86
N THR A 60 -3.34 -9.97 -4.83
CA THR A 60 -2.15 -9.17 -4.50
C THR A 60 -1.97 -8.03 -5.49
N LYS A 61 -2.13 -8.29 -6.79
CA LYS A 61 -2.03 -7.27 -7.83
C LYS A 61 -3.10 -6.18 -7.67
N ALA A 62 -4.33 -6.54 -7.30
CA ALA A 62 -5.39 -5.57 -7.02
C ALA A 62 -5.06 -4.69 -5.80
N ILE A 63 -4.58 -5.30 -4.72
CA ILE A 63 -4.14 -4.57 -3.52
C ILE A 63 -2.98 -3.64 -3.84
N VAL A 64 -1.95 -4.13 -4.53
CA VAL A 64 -0.79 -3.30 -4.93
C VAL A 64 -1.24 -2.11 -5.76
N ARG A 65 -2.17 -2.30 -6.72
CA ARG A 65 -2.72 -1.18 -7.50
C ARG A 65 -3.44 -0.17 -6.61
N ALA A 66 -4.28 -0.62 -5.68
CA ALA A 66 -4.98 0.28 -4.77
C ALA A 66 -3.99 1.09 -3.90
N LEU A 67 -2.98 0.42 -3.32
CA LEU A 67 -1.95 1.07 -2.53
C LEU A 67 -1.11 2.07 -3.35
N VAL A 68 -0.86 1.79 -4.62
CA VAL A 68 -0.19 2.74 -5.54
C VAL A 68 -1.10 3.93 -5.87
N THR A 69 -2.38 3.70 -6.13
CA THR A 69 -3.37 4.78 -6.35
C THR A 69 -3.49 5.69 -5.14
N TRP A 70 -3.36 5.14 -3.94
CA TRP A 70 -3.37 5.90 -2.69
C TRP A 70 -2.03 6.56 -2.36
N GLY A 71 -0.99 6.37 -3.18
CA GLY A 71 0.33 6.93 -2.94
C GLY A 71 1.07 6.32 -1.76
N ILE A 72 0.62 5.17 -1.24
CA ILE A 72 1.25 4.42 -0.15
C ILE A 72 2.40 3.57 -0.69
N LEU A 73 2.21 2.99 -1.88
CA LEU A 73 3.27 2.32 -2.61
C LEU A 73 3.65 3.13 -3.84
N VAL A 74 4.93 3.10 -4.19
CA VAL A 74 5.43 3.64 -5.45
C VAL A 74 5.92 2.48 -6.29
N ARG A 75 5.39 2.38 -7.51
CA ARG A 75 5.91 1.42 -8.49
C ARG A 75 7.04 2.09 -9.25
N ARG A 76 8.21 1.46 -9.23
CA ARG A 76 9.35 1.79 -10.08
C ARG A 76 9.61 0.64 -11.06
N SER A 77 10.54 0.81 -11.99
CA SER A 77 10.89 -0.20 -13.00
C SER A 77 11.52 -1.46 -12.38
N ASP A 78 12.20 -1.30 -11.24
CA ASP A 78 12.92 -2.32 -10.48
C ASP A 78 12.07 -2.98 -9.39
N GLY A 79 10.98 -2.35 -8.92
CA GLY A 79 10.09 -3.00 -7.96
C GLY A 79 9.08 -2.07 -7.28
N LEU A 80 8.54 -2.56 -6.15
CA LEU A 80 7.62 -1.82 -5.31
C LEU A 80 8.37 -1.19 -4.13
N TYR A 81 8.07 0.06 -3.85
CA TYR A 81 8.63 0.81 -2.73
C TYR A 81 7.54 1.30 -1.83
N PHE A 82 7.82 1.36 -0.53
CA PHE A 82 6.94 1.99 0.43
C PHE A 82 7.19 3.50 0.46
N GLN A 83 6.12 4.29 0.39
CA GLN A 83 6.23 5.74 0.43
C GLN A 83 6.28 6.22 1.87
N THR A 84 7.43 6.75 2.28
CA THR A 84 7.66 7.22 3.66
C THR A 84 7.02 8.58 3.95
N ASP A 85 6.81 9.41 2.92
CA ASP A 85 6.12 10.69 3.04
C ASP A 85 4.60 10.51 3.14
N SER A 86 4.13 10.47 4.39
CA SER A 86 2.71 10.34 4.72
C SER A 86 1.82 11.51 4.23
N GLY A 87 2.41 12.66 3.87
CA GLY A 87 1.65 13.81 3.35
C GLY A 87 1.11 13.59 1.92
N ARG A 88 1.67 12.63 1.19
CA ARG A 88 1.23 12.28 -0.18
C ARG A 88 0.15 11.21 -0.22
N TRP A 89 -0.18 10.64 0.94
CA TRP A 89 -1.10 9.53 1.03
C TRP A 89 -2.53 10.00 0.86
N ARG A 90 -3.30 9.26 0.05
CA ARG A 90 -4.72 9.50 -0.16
C ARG A 90 -5.51 8.49 0.65
N SER A 91 -6.66 8.93 1.17
CA SER A 91 -7.48 8.06 2.00
C SER A 91 -8.23 7.02 1.16
N PRO A 92 -8.29 5.75 1.60
CA PRO A 92 -9.14 4.71 1.03
C PRO A 92 -10.62 5.06 1.04
N ALA A 93 -11.06 6.11 1.76
CA ALA A 93 -12.43 6.60 1.71
C ALA A 93 -12.88 6.97 0.27
N ASP A 94 -11.94 7.32 -0.63
CA ASP A 94 -12.23 7.50 -2.06
C ASP A 94 -12.43 6.18 -2.85
N ARG A 95 -12.31 5.01 -2.20
CA ARG A 95 -12.58 3.68 -2.79
C ARG A 95 -14.02 3.60 -3.31
N ASN A 96 -14.95 4.35 -2.72
CA ASN A 96 -16.35 4.41 -3.18
C ASN A 96 -16.57 5.42 -4.32
N ARG A 97 -15.65 6.39 -4.51
CA ARG A 97 -15.75 7.42 -5.56
C ARG A 97 -15.16 6.98 -6.90
N SER A 98 -14.29 5.97 -6.88
CA SER A 98 -13.60 5.47 -8.08
C SER A 98 -14.37 4.37 -8.84
N ALA A 99 -15.55 3.96 -8.36
CA ALA A 99 -16.46 3.18 -9.18
C ALA A 99 -17.23 4.17 -10.07
N PRO A 100 -17.11 4.11 -11.42
CA PRO A 100 -18.01 4.88 -12.26
C PRO A 100 -19.45 4.49 -11.91
N PRO A 101 -20.41 5.43 -11.88
CA PRO A 101 -21.80 5.08 -11.71
C PRO A 101 -22.14 4.03 -12.78
N ARG A 102 -22.58 2.86 -12.33
CA ARG A 102 -23.13 1.83 -13.22
C ARG A 102 -24.20 2.55 -14.05
N PRO A 103 -24.14 2.57 -15.39
CA PRO A 103 -25.22 3.15 -16.16
C PRO A 103 -26.48 2.37 -15.80
N THR A 104 -27.40 3.04 -15.09
CA THR A 104 -28.73 2.52 -14.81
C THR A 104 -29.41 2.41 -16.17
N GLY A 105 -29.38 1.20 -16.73
CA GLY A 105 -29.96 0.91 -18.02
C GLY A 105 -31.45 1.27 -18.02
N GLY A 106 -31.82 2.13 -18.96
CA GLY A 106 -33.10 2.08 -19.66
C GLY A 106 -34.34 2.15 -18.78
N GLN A 107 -34.75 3.38 -18.47
CA GLN A 107 -36.16 3.71 -18.30
C GLN A 107 -36.88 3.39 -19.62
N ALA A 108 -37.52 2.23 -19.71
CA ALA A 108 -38.44 1.90 -20.79
C ALA A 108 -39.81 2.49 -20.43
N ALA A 109 -40.20 3.50 -21.18
CA ALA A 109 -41.53 4.05 -21.21
C ALA A 109 -42.55 2.99 -21.63
N SER A 110 -43.72 2.99 -21.00
CA SER A 110 -45.00 2.56 -21.56
C SER A 110 -46.12 3.23 -20.78
#